data_AF-A0A6P0SHN2-F1
#
_entry.id   AF-A0A6P0SHN2-F1
#
_cell.length_a   1.000
_cell.length_b   1.000
_cell.length_c   1.000
_cell.angle_alpha   90.00
_cell.angle_beta   90.00
_cell.angle_gamma   90.00
#
_symmetry.space_group_name_H-M   'P 1'
#
loop_
_entity.id
_entity.type
_entity.pdbx_description
1 polymer ?
#
loop_
_entity_poly.entity_id
_entity_poly.type
_entity_poly.pdbx_seq_one_letter_code
_entity_poly.pdbx_strand_id
1 'polypeptide(L)' 'RHKSLPFFSVQYHPEASPGPHDADYLFQQFVELMRSRSVA' A
#
# COMPACT_ATOMS: atom_id res chain seq x y z
N ARG A 1 1.00 4.77 -9.69
CA ARG A 1 -0.44 4.69 -9.27
C ARG A 1 -1.32 4.78 -10.50
N HIS A 2 -2.36 3.95 -10.57
CA HIS A 2 -3.31 3.95 -11.69
C HIS A 2 -4.39 5.05 -11.51
N LYS A 3 -4.94 5.59 -12.60
CA LYS A 3 -5.81 6.78 -12.58
C LYS A 3 -7.26 6.50 -12.14
N SER A 4 -7.79 5.31 -12.40
CA SER A 4 -9.18 4.94 -12.12
C SER A 4 -9.32 3.70 -11.23
N LEU A 5 -8.54 2.66 -11.51
CA LEU A 5 -8.46 1.44 -10.69
C LEU A 5 -7.59 1.64 -9.42
N PRO A 6 -7.89 0.92 -8.31
CA PRO A 6 -7.18 1.04 -7.03
C PRO A 6 -5.83 0.30 -7.03
N PHE A 7 -4.98 0.60 -8.01
CA PHE A 7 -3.67 -0.06 -8.17
C PHE A 7 -2.53 0.93 -7.92
N PHE A 8 -1.54 0.48 -7.15
CA PHE A 8 -0.30 1.21 -6.93
C PHE A 8 0.87 0.23 -6.78
N SER A 9 2.08 0.75 -6.97
CA SER A 9 3.34 0.08 -6.72
C SER A 9 4.36 1.13 -6.27
N VAL A 10 5.39 0.68 -5.57
CA VAL A 10 6.56 1.48 -5.21
C VAL A 10 7.82 0.74 -5.64
N GLN A 11 8.88 1.49 -5.94
CA GLN A 11 10.15 0.92 -6.38
C GLN A 11 11.09 0.60 -5.20
N TYR A 12 10.91 1.30 -4.08
CA TYR A 12 11.70 1.12 -2.86
C TYR A 12 11.07 0.06 -1.96
N HIS A 13 11.79 -0.27 -0.87
CA HIS A 13 11.39 -1.24 0.14
C HIS A 13 10.59 -0.56 1.26
N PRO A 14 9.24 -0.57 1.21
CA PRO A 14 8.43 0.01 2.28
C PRO A 14 8.53 -0.75 3.60
N GLU A 15 8.95 -2.01 3.57
CA GLU A 15 9.19 -2.87 4.74
C GLU A 15 10.43 -2.48 5.56
N ALA A 16 11.24 -1.57 5.02
CA ALA A 16 12.54 -1.19 5.56
C ALA A 16 13.43 -2.43 5.85
N SER A 17 14.22 -2.40 6.94
CA SER A 17 15.10 -3.49 7.40
C SER A 17 16.33 -3.80 6.52
N PRO A 18 17.42 -2.99 6.60
CA PRO A 18 17.56 -1.77 7.40
C PRO A 18 16.97 -0.55 6.68
N GLY A 19 16.59 0.49 7.44
CA GLY A 19 16.11 1.74 6.86
C GLY A 19 15.06 2.44 7.73
N PRO A 20 14.65 3.66 7.36
CA PRO A 20 13.59 4.39 8.05
C PRO A 20 12.20 3.81 7.73
N HIS A 21 11.28 3.92 8.68
CA HIS A 21 9.89 3.44 8.58
C HIS A 21 8.92 4.48 7.98
N ASP A 22 9.45 5.42 7.19
CA ASP A 22 8.67 6.53 6.62
C ASP A 22 7.61 6.05 5.61
N ALA A 23 7.74 4.82 5.12
CA ALA A 23 6.90 4.22 4.09
C ALA A 23 5.86 3.21 4.63
N ASP A 24 5.80 2.98 5.95
CA ASP A 24 4.91 1.99 6.58
C ASP A 24 3.41 2.23 6.25
N TYR A 25 3.02 3.48 6.00
CA TYR A 25 1.65 3.85 5.63
C TYR A 25 1.14 3.15 4.36
N LEU A 26 2.03 2.69 3.48
CA LEU A 26 1.66 1.97 2.27
C LEU A 26 1.02 0.61 2.57
N PHE A 27 1.42 -0.03 3.68
CA PHE A 27 0.77 -1.26 4.15
C PHE A 27 -0.64 -0.99 4.67
N GLN A 28 -0.84 0.11 5.40
CA GLN A 28 -2.17 0.53 5.84
C GLN A 28 -3.08 0.80 4.63
N GLN A 29 -2.61 1.54 3.62
CA GLN A 29 -3.36 1.78 2.38
C GLN A 29 -3.73 0.47 1.68
N PHE A 30 -2.82 -0.50 1.62
CA PHE A 30 -3.10 -1.81 1.04
C PHE A 30 -4.21 -2.57 1.80
N VAL A 31 -4.17 -2.58 3.12
CA VAL A 31 -5.21 -3.23 3.95
C VAL A 31 -6.57 -2.55 3.80
N GLU A 32 -6.60 -1.23 3.76
CA GLU A 32 -7.83 -0.46 3.53
C GLU A 32 -8.46 -0.78 2.16
N LEU A 33 -7.63 -0.92 1.12
CA LEU A 33 -8.09 -1.38 -0.20
C LEU A 33 -8.68 -2.79 -0.14
N MET A 34 -8.15 -3.67 0.71
CA MET A 34 -8.68 -5.02 0.85
C MET A 34 -10.00 -5.06 1.61
N ARG A 35 -10.14 -4.25 2.67
CA ARG A 35 -11.38 -4.13 3.44
C ARG A 35 -12.51 -3.46 2.65
N SER A 36 -12.20 -2.42 1.88
CA SER A 36 -13.19 -1.73 1.03
C SER A 36 -13.72 -2.62 -0.09
N ARG A 37 -13.01 -3.70 -0.43
CA ARG A 37 -13.42 -4.72 -1.38
C ARG A 37 -14.31 -5.83 -0.80
N SER A 38 -14.92 -5.59 0.37
CA SER A 38 -15.89 -6.51 0.98
C SER A 38 -16.97 -6.87 -0.05
N VAL A 39 -16.89 -8.10 -0.54
CA VAL A 39 -17.85 -8.71 -1.44
C VAL A 39 -19.15 -8.86 -0.65
N ALA A 40 -20.19 -8.17 -1.09
CA ALA A 40 -21.57 -8.52 -0.74
C ALA A 40 -22.00 -9.74 -1.55
#